data_AF-A0A926PK76-F1
#
_entry.id   AF-A0A926PK76-F1
#
_cell.length_a   1.000
_cell.length_b   1.000
_cell.length_c   1.000
_cell.angle_alpha   90.00
_cell.angle_beta   90.00
_cell.angle_gamma   90.00
#
_symmetry.space_group_name_H-M   'P 1'
#
loop_
_entity.id
_entity.type
_entity.pdbx_description
1 polymer ?
#
loop_
_entity_poly.entity_id
_entity_poly.type
_entity_poly.pdbx_seq_one_letter_code
_entity_poly.pdbx_strand_id
1 'polypeptide(L)'
;MTQIRNSGAVAPANVWISPNFQNKGGKIYEYYKLTSTNPEVKHQGLGKIGSEKYRDWLARIQRRNWIVELEQQLSMLQALIDRQATIVLDLPQAESD
;
A
#
# COMPACT_ATOMS: atom_id res chain seq x y z
N MET A 1 15.14 -7.22 1.00
CA MET A 1 13.86 -6.45 1.11
C MET A 1 13.98 -4.96 0.77
N THR A 2 15.19 -4.43 0.56
CA THR A 2 15.40 -2.98 0.31
C THR A 2 14.93 -2.49 -1.07
N GLN A 3 14.79 -3.38 -2.06
CA GLN A 3 14.63 -2.97 -3.47
C GLN A 3 13.26 -2.37 -3.82
N ILE A 4 12.14 -2.82 -3.23
CA ILE A 4 10.81 -2.29 -3.58
C ILE A 4 10.55 -0.94 -2.93
N ARG A 5 11.03 -0.73 -1.70
CA ARG A 5 10.98 0.59 -1.03
C ARG A 5 11.82 1.65 -1.76
N ASN A 6 12.81 1.22 -2.55
CA ASN A 6 13.66 2.07 -3.37
C ASN A 6 13.13 2.29 -4.82
N SER A 7 11.98 1.71 -5.20
CA SER A 7 11.42 1.76 -6.56
C SER A 7 10.70 3.08 -6.92
N GLY A 8 10.78 4.08 -6.05
CA GLY A 8 10.14 5.38 -6.19
C GLY A 8 9.34 5.79 -4.95
N ALA A 9 8.73 6.97 -5.00
CA ALA A 9 7.99 7.49 -3.86
C ALA A 9 6.79 6.59 -3.49
N VAL A 10 6.56 6.40 -2.20
CA VAL A 10 5.46 5.61 -1.65
C VAL A 10 4.50 6.54 -0.92
N ALA A 11 3.20 6.37 -1.12
CA ALA A 11 2.21 7.18 -0.39
C ALA A 11 2.24 6.80 1.11
N PRO A 12 2.03 7.76 2.02
CA PRO A 12 1.84 7.45 3.44
C PRO A 12 0.64 6.53 3.68
N ALA A 13 0.61 5.91 4.87
CA ALA A 13 -0.55 5.16 5.32
C ALA A 13 -1.79 6.06 5.42
N ASN A 14 -2.97 5.46 5.25
CA ASN A 14 -4.27 6.14 5.37
C ASN A 14 -4.43 7.37 4.47
N VAL A 15 -3.86 7.30 3.27
CA VAL A 15 -4.00 8.31 2.22
C VAL A 15 -4.73 7.70 1.02
N TRP A 16 -5.70 8.43 0.46
CA TRP A 16 -6.43 8.04 -0.74
C TRP A 16 -6.78 9.25 -1.61
N ILE A 17 -7.12 8.97 -2.86
CA ILE A 17 -7.63 9.98 -3.79
C ILE A 17 -9.15 9.96 -3.70
N SER A 18 -9.78 11.12 -3.55
CA SER A 18 -11.24 11.24 -3.52
C SER A 18 -11.71 12.33 -4.49
N PRO A 19 -12.93 12.20 -5.05
CA PRO A 19 -13.51 13.26 -5.85
C PRO A 19 -13.73 14.54 -5.02
N ASN A 20 -13.73 15.67 -5.72
CA ASN A 20 -13.97 17.01 -5.21
C ASN A 20 -14.79 17.77 -6.27
N PHE A 21 -16.10 17.77 -6.10
CA PHE A 21 -17.03 18.44 -7.02
C PHE A 21 -17.06 19.94 -6.74
N GLN A 22 -16.81 20.75 -7.78
CA GLN A 22 -16.87 22.20 -7.69
C GLN A 22 -17.99 22.73 -8.58
N ASN A 23 -18.87 23.56 -8.02
CA ASN A 23 -19.87 24.29 -8.80
C ASN A 23 -19.27 25.63 -9.26
N LYS A 24 -19.25 25.87 -10.58
CA LYS A 24 -18.86 27.16 -11.15
C LYS A 24 -19.90 27.57 -12.17
N GLY A 25 -20.67 28.61 -11.85
CA GLY A 25 -21.70 29.15 -12.73
C GLY A 25 -22.80 28.15 -13.11
N GLY A 26 -23.22 27.29 -12.17
CA GLY A 26 -24.26 26.28 -12.40
C GLY A 26 -23.77 24.99 -13.07
N LYS A 27 -22.49 24.91 -13.45
CA LYS A 27 -21.88 23.68 -13.96
C LYS A 27 -21.08 22.99 -12.85
N ILE A 28 -21.28 21.68 -12.71
CA ILE A 28 -20.53 20.83 -11.79
C ILE A 28 -19.27 20.33 -12.49
N TYR A 29 -18.12 20.58 -11.90
CA TYR A 29 -16.83 20.07 -12.36
C TYR A 29 -16.30 19.05 -11.37
N GLU A 30 -15.92 17.88 -11.89
CA GLU A 30 -15.25 16.85 -11.12
C GLU A 30 -13.74 17.08 -11.13
N TYR A 31 -13.19 17.28 -9.94
CA TYR A 31 -11.75 17.25 -9.68
C TYR A 31 -11.46 16.19 -8.63
N TYR A 32 -10.19 15.97 -8.36
CA TYR A 32 -9.70 15.02 -7.38
C TYR A 32 -8.78 15.72 -6.39
N LYS A 33 -8.75 15.21 -5.17
CA LYS A 33 -7.89 15.68 -4.10
C LYS A 33 -7.28 14.52 -3.33
N LEU A 34 -6.19 14.80 -2.64
CA LEU A 34 -5.65 13.91 -1.63
C LEU A 34 -6.43 14.07 -0.33
N THR A 35 -6.90 12.94 0.18
CA THR A 35 -7.61 12.84 1.45
C THR A 35 -6.85 11.87 2.35
N SER A 36 -6.82 12.18 3.63
CA SER A 36 -6.14 11.35 4.62
C SER A 36 -6.80 11.48 5.98
N THR A 37 -6.68 10.44 6.80
CA THR A 37 -6.92 10.53 8.24
C THR A 37 -5.64 10.90 9.01
N ASN A 38 -4.49 10.97 8.34
CA ASN A 38 -3.24 11.41 8.95
C ASN A 38 -3.20 12.95 9.00
N PRO A 39 -3.15 13.57 10.20
CA PRO A 39 -3.14 15.03 10.34
C PRO A 39 -1.94 15.72 9.69
N GLU A 40 -0.83 14.99 9.45
CA GLU A 40 0.37 15.54 8.81
C GLU A 40 0.23 15.62 7.28
N VAL A 41 -0.69 14.87 6.69
CA VAL A 41 -0.91 14.86 5.25
C VAL A 41 -1.87 15.99 4.88
N LYS A 42 -1.32 17.10 4.37
CA LYS A 42 -2.13 18.22 3.90
C LYS A 42 -3.04 17.80 2.75
N HIS A 43 -4.31 18.19 2.85
CA HIS A 43 -5.24 18.12 1.72
C HIS A 43 -4.69 18.92 0.54
N GLN A 44 -4.55 18.29 -0.61
CA GLN A 44 -4.06 18.93 -1.83
C GLN A 44 -4.96 18.60 -3.02
N GLY A 45 -5.19 19.58 -3.88
CA GLY A 45 -5.86 19.37 -5.16
C GLY A 45 -4.94 18.64 -6.14
N LEU A 46 -5.43 17.53 -6.70
CA LEU A 46 -4.74 16.76 -7.72
C LEU A 46 -5.16 17.16 -9.14
N GLY A 47 -6.29 17.87 -9.28
CA GLY A 47 -6.82 18.29 -10.58
C GLY A 47 -7.78 17.24 -11.15
N LYS A 48 -7.90 17.17 -12.48
CA LYS A 48 -8.78 16.21 -13.13
C LYS A 48 -8.20 14.79 -13.10
N ILE A 49 -9.06 13.81 -13.32
CA ILE A 49 -8.64 12.43 -13.58
C ILE A 49 -7.59 12.42 -14.70
N GLY A 50 -6.57 11.59 -14.53
CA GLY A 50 -5.51 11.43 -15.52
C GLY A 50 -4.54 12.61 -15.63
N SER A 51 -4.68 13.69 -14.86
CA SER A 51 -3.64 14.72 -14.78
C SER A 51 -2.33 14.15 -14.22
N GLU A 52 -1.20 14.82 -14.47
CA GLU A 52 0.11 14.35 -14.02
C GLU A 52 0.16 14.12 -12.50
N LYS A 53 -0.33 15.08 -11.71
CA LYS A 53 -0.41 14.96 -10.24
C LYS A 53 -1.32 13.81 -9.81
N TYR A 54 -2.45 13.60 -10.49
CA TYR A 54 -3.32 12.46 -10.22
C TYR A 54 -2.62 11.13 -10.47
N ARG A 55 -1.96 10.97 -11.62
CA ARG A 55 -1.26 9.73 -11.99
C ARG A 55 -0.08 9.44 -11.06
N ASP A 56 0.69 10.46 -10.69
CA ASP A 56 1.80 10.33 -9.73
C ASP A 56 1.29 9.80 -8.38
N TRP A 57 0.26 10.45 -7.82
CA TRP A 57 -0.30 10.00 -6.53
C TRP A 57 -0.97 8.64 -6.60
N LEU A 58 -1.63 8.31 -7.71
CA LEU A 58 -2.19 6.99 -7.93
C LEU A 58 -1.09 5.92 -7.92
N ALA A 59 0.02 6.15 -8.63
CA ALA A 59 1.15 5.22 -8.66
C ALA A 59 1.79 5.06 -7.27
N ARG A 60 1.93 6.14 -6.49
CA ARG A 60 2.43 6.09 -5.10
C ARG A 60 1.55 5.25 -4.19
N ILE A 61 0.23 5.37 -4.32
CA ILE A 61 -0.75 4.59 -3.55
C ILE A 61 -0.72 3.12 -3.96
N GLN A 62 -0.68 2.84 -5.27
CA GLN A 62 -0.56 1.47 -5.78
C GLN A 62 0.71 0.79 -5.26
N ARG A 63 1.85 1.49 -5.31
CA ARG A 63 3.12 1.00 -4.76
C ARG A 63 3.02 0.67 -3.27
N ARG A 64 2.39 1.55 -2.47
CA ARG A 64 2.15 1.29 -1.05
C ARG A 64 1.35 0.00 -0.86
N ASN A 65 0.25 -0.16 -1.59
CA ASN A 65 -0.63 -1.32 -1.46
C ASN A 65 0.11 -2.62 -1.83
N TRP A 66 0.91 -2.62 -2.90
CA TRP A 66 1.74 -3.77 -3.26
C TRP A 66 2.78 -4.11 -2.20
N ILE A 67 3.42 -3.12 -1.58
CA ILE A 67 4.36 -3.36 -0.48
C ILE A 67 3.64 -4.08 0.68
N VAL A 68 2.47 -3.59 1.09
CA VAL A 68 1.68 -4.19 2.19
C VAL A 68 1.30 -5.63 1.86
N GLU A 69 0.84 -5.88 0.64
CA GLU A 69 0.47 -7.23 0.19
C GLU A 69 1.67 -8.18 0.21
N LEU A 70 2.82 -7.74 -0.30
CA LEU A 70 4.04 -8.55 -0.29
C LEU A 70 4.54 -8.82 1.13
N GLU A 71 4.48 -7.82 2.02
CA GLU A 71 4.83 -8.00 3.43
C GLU A 71 3.91 -9.02 4.11
N GLN A 72 2.61 -9.01 3.79
CA GLN A 72 1.66 -10.00 4.31
C GLN A 72 1.96 -11.41 3.78
N GLN A 73 2.23 -11.55 2.49
CA GLN A 73 2.60 -12.84 1.88
C GLN A 73 3.88 -13.41 2.51
N LEU A 74 4.90 -12.56 2.71
CA LEU A 74 6.14 -12.94 3.39
C LEU A 74 5.89 -13.41 4.83
N SER A 75 5.05 -12.68 5.58
CA SER A 75 4.70 -13.07 6.94
C SER A 75 3.99 -14.43 6.99
N MET A 76 3.11 -14.70 6.03
CA MET A 76 2.43 -16.01 5.94
C MET A 76 3.42 -17.13 5.63
N LEU A 77 4.33 -16.92 4.68
CA LEU A 77 5.36 -17.90 4.33
C LEU A 77 6.29 -18.19 5.51
N GLN A 78 6.71 -17.15 6.24
CA GLN A 78 7.54 -17.32 7.42
C GLN A 78 6.83 -18.15 8.51
N ALA A 79 5.56 -17.86 8.77
CA ALA A 79 4.77 -18.62 9.75
C ALA A 79 4.63 -20.11 9.36
N LEU A 80 4.52 -20.42 8.06
CA LEU A 80 4.49 -21.81 7.57
C LEU A 80 5.83 -22.51 7.77
N ILE A 81 6.94 -21.82 7.49
CA ILE A 81 8.30 -22.34 7.71
C ILE A 81 8.52 -22.63 9.19
N ASP A 82 8.17 -21.68 10.07
CA ASP A 82 8.35 -21.82 11.52
C ASP A 82 7.53 -22.99 12.08
N ARG A 83 6.31 -23.17 11.56
CA ARG A 83 5.46 -24.33 11.91
C ARG A 83 6.11 -25.65 11.50
N GLN A 84 6.69 -25.73 10.30
CA GLN A 84 7.38 -26.93 9.84
C GLN A 84 8.64 -27.22 10.65
N ALA A 85 9.44 -26.20 10.96
CA ALA A 85 10.62 -26.35 11.80
C ALA A 85 10.28 -26.89 13.19
N THR A 86 9.17 -26.42 13.78
CA THR A 86 8.67 -26.92 15.08
C THR A 86 8.27 -28.39 15.02
N ILE A 87 7.57 -28.81 13.95
CA ILE A 87 7.15 -30.21 13.77
C ILE A 87 8.34 -31.15 13.59
N VAL A 88 9.38 -30.73 12.87
CA VAL A 88 10.59 -31.54 12.65
C VAL A 88 11.39 -31.77 13.94
N LEU A 89 11.37 -30.80 14.86
CA LEU A 89 12.03 -30.92 16.18
C LEU A 89 11.29 -31.85 17.15
N ASP A 90 9.98 -32.04 16.97
CA ASP A 90 9.12 -32.90 17.81
C ASP A 90 9.01 -34.35 17.29
N LEU A 91 9.67 -34.68 16.17
CA LEU A 91 9.77 -36.07 15.71
C LEU A 91 10.77 -36.82 16.60
N PRO A 92 10.40 -37.99 17.18
CA PRO A 92 11.35 -38.82 17.89
C PRO A 92 12.48 -39.14 16.91
N GLN A 93 13.71 -38.74 17.26
CA GLN A 93 14.89 -39.15 16.53
C GLN A 93 14.89 -40.68 16.58
N ALA A 94 14.49 -41.32 15.48
CA ALA A 94 14.56 -42.76 15.39
C ALA A 94 16.05 -43.12 15.52
N GLU A 95 16.42 -43.61 16.70
CA GLU A 95 17.75 -44.17 16.96
C GLU A 95 18.01 -45.20 15.87
N SER A 96 19.07 -44.95 15.11
CA SER A 96 19.52 -45.83 14.06
C SER A 96 20.39 -46.89 14.72
N ASP A 97 19.88 -48.12 14.83
CA ASP A 97 20.64 -49.33 15.17
C ASP A 97 21.59 -49.74 14.03
#